data_AF-A0A1V5YQR2-F1
#
_entry.id   AF-A0A1V5YQR2-F1
#
_cell.length_a   1.000
_cell.length_b   1.000
_cell.length_c   1.000
_cell.angle_alpha   90.00
_cell.angle_beta   90.00
_cell.angle_gamma   90.00
#
_symmetry.space_group_name_H-M   'P 1'
#
loop_
_entity.id
_entity.type
_entity.pdbx_description
1 polymer ?
#
loop_
_entity_poly.entity_id
_entity_poly.type
_entity_poly.pdbx_seq_one_letter_code
_entity_poly.pdbx_strand_id
1 'polypeptide(L)' 'MPKYIDTDGIEYESYEAYCNAPDLDPDEVGVLLSLGRRTPQNDYEKRLLKEIKELKEKNIPIEFPQ' A
#
# COMPACT_ATOMS: atom_id res chain seq x y z
N MET A 1 2.47 10.14 -20.93
CA MET A 1 2.31 8.80 -20.30
C MET A 1 0.84 8.63 -19.98
N PRO A 2 0.25 7.43 -20.07
CA PRO A 2 -1.13 7.26 -19.62
C PRO A 2 -1.19 7.55 -18.12
N LYS A 3 -2.08 8.47 -17.73
CA LYS A 3 -2.38 8.75 -16.33
C LYS A 3 -3.11 7.55 -15.73
N TYR A 4 -2.97 7.37 -14.43
CA TYR A 4 -3.78 6.42 -13.67
C TYR A 4 -4.94 7.18 -13.04
N ILE A 5 -6.14 6.61 -13.08
CA ILE A 5 -7.33 7.16 -12.43
C ILE A 5 -7.76 6.10 -11.41
N ASP A 6 -7.84 6.49 -10.14
CA ASP A 6 -8.30 5.58 -9.09
C ASP A 6 -9.83 5.41 -9.10
N THR A 7 -10.36 4.71 -8.10
CA THR A 7 -11.80 4.45 -7.96
C THR A 7 -12.62 5.70 -7.63
N ASP A 8 -12.00 6.73 -7.07
CA ASP A 8 -12.62 8.01 -6.72
C ASP A 8 -12.51 9.04 -7.85
N GLY A 9 -11.84 8.70 -8.94
CA GLY A 9 -11.65 9.57 -10.10
C GLY A 9 -10.46 10.51 -9.99
N ILE A 10 -9.55 10.30 -9.03
CA ILE A 10 -8.34 11.09 -8.84
C ILE A 10 -7.29 10.67 -9.87
N GLU A 11 -6.76 11.66 -10.59
CA GLU A 11 -5.71 11.45 -11.58
C GLU A 11 -4.32 11.47 -10.95
N TYR A 12 -3.54 10.44 -11.25
CA TYR A 12 -2.13 10.33 -10.90
C TYR A 12 -1.28 10.21 -12.17
N GLU A 13 -0.05 10.72 -12.10
CA GLU A 13 0.91 10.68 -13.22
C GLU A 13 1.25 9.24 -13.66
N SER A 14 1.15 8.29 -12.74
CA SER A 14 1.33 6.85 -12.99
C SER A 14 0.69 6.03 -11.88
N TYR A 15 0.59 4.70 -12.09
CA TYR A 15 0.18 3.79 -11.02
C TYR A 15 1.16 3.79 -9.84
N GLU A 16 2.46 3.98 -10.10
CA GLU A 16 3.47 4.09 -9.04
C GLU A 16 3.27 5.37 -8.20
N ALA A 17 2.85 6.47 -8.84
CA ALA A 17 2.49 7.70 -8.14
C ALA A 17 1.26 7.48 -7.23
N TYR A 18 0.22 6.77 -7.72
CA TYR A 18 -0.92 6.36 -6.89
C TYR A 18 -0.48 5.48 -5.71
N CYS A 19 0.34 4.45 -5.93
CA CYS A 19 0.80 3.55 -4.85
C CYS A 19 1.53 4.28 -3.71
N ASN A 20 2.15 5.42 -4.04
CA ASN A 20 2.87 6.27 -3.09
C ASN A 20 2.16 7.60 -2.85
N ALA A 21 0.84 7.69 -3.09
CA ALA A 21 0.07 8.86 -2.70
C ALA A 21 0.04 8.99 -1.16
N PRO A 22 0.14 10.21 -0.61
CA PRO A 22 0.23 10.45 0.83
C PRO A 22 -1.11 10.30 1.57
N ASP A 23 -2.22 10.32 0.84
CA ASP A 23 -3.59 10.41 1.30
C ASP A 23 -4.42 9.13 1.11
N LEU A 24 -3.75 8.01 0.82
CA LEU A 24 -4.38 6.69 0.74
C LEU A 24 -4.95 6.27 2.10
N ASP A 25 -6.03 5.50 2.06
CA ASP A 25 -6.63 4.94 3.26
C ASP A 25 -5.64 3.96 3.93
N PRO A 26 -5.63 3.86 5.28
CA PRO A 26 -4.72 2.97 6.00
C PRO A 26 -4.79 1.50 5.53
N ASP A 27 -5.98 1.04 5.15
CA ASP A 27 -6.19 -0.31 4.64
C ASP A 27 -5.54 -0.50 3.27
N GLU A 28 -5.68 0.47 2.36
CA GLU A 28 -5.00 0.47 1.05
C GLU A 28 -3.47 0.50 1.23
N VAL A 29 -2.97 1.32 2.16
CA VAL A 29 -1.56 1.37 2.53
C VAL A 29 -1.08 -0.02 2.96
N GLY A 30 -1.84 -0.70 3.82
CA GLY A 30 -1.55 -2.07 4.26
C GLY A 30 -1.48 -3.07 3.10
N VAL A 31 -2.49 -3.05 2.22
CA VAL A 31 -2.53 -3.90 1.02
C VAL A 31 -1.31 -3.64 0.13
N LEU A 32 -1.02 -2.38 -0.20
CA LEU A 32 0.07 -2.00 -1.10
C LEU A 32 1.45 -2.32 -0.53
N LEU A 33 1.65 -2.16 0.78
CA LEU A 33 2.86 -2.61 1.48
C LEU A 33 2.99 -4.14 1.43
N SER A 34 1.89 -4.87 1.63
CA SER A 34 1.89 -6.33 1.56
C SER A 34 2.22 -6.86 0.16
N LEU A 35 1.83 -6.14 -0.89
CA LEU A 35 2.13 -6.46 -2.28
C LEU A 35 3.52 -5.98 -2.73
N GLY A 36 4.22 -5.22 -1.89
CA GLY A 36 5.52 -4.62 -2.24
C GLY A 36 5.42 -3.51 -3.29
N ARG A 37 4.25 -2.89 -3.45
CA ARG A 37 3.99 -1.82 -4.43
C ARG A 37 4.18 -0.41 -3.86
N ARG A 38 4.14 -0.26 -2.53
CA ARG A 38 4.38 1.00 -1.81
C ARG A 38 5.75 0.97 -1.13
N THR A 39 6.46 2.10 -1.22
CA THR A 39 7.63 2.35 -0.37
C THR A 39 7.17 2.99 0.94
N PRO A 40 7.56 2.48 2.12
CA PRO A 40 7.18 3.07 3.39
C PRO A 40 7.56 4.56 3.46
N GLN A 41 6.57 5.43 3.65
CA GLN A 41 6.79 6.88 3.62
C GLN A 41 7.10 7.48 5.00
N ASN A 42 6.71 6.78 6.07
CA ASN A 42 6.87 7.24 7.45
C ASN A 42 7.21 6.07 8.40
N ASP A 43 7.51 6.39 9.65
CA ASP A 43 7.92 5.39 10.64
C ASP A 43 6.80 4.42 11.03
N TYR A 44 5.53 4.82 10.88
CA TYR A 44 4.40 3.92 11.08
C TYR A 44 4.37 2.85 9.99
N GLU A 45 4.47 3.24 8.72
CA GLU A 45 4.50 2.29 7.59
C GLU A 45 5.70 1.35 7.63
N LYS A 46 6.87 1.82 8.13
CA LYS A 46 8.03 0.96 8.34
C LYS A 46 7.75 -0.13 9.37
N ARG A 47 7.05 0.20 10.46
CA ARG A 47 6.64 -0.79 11.48
C ARG A 47 5.60 -1.74 10.92
N LEU A 48 4.60 -1.23 10.21
CA LEU A 48 3.58 -2.04 9.55
C LEU A 48 4.18 -3.03 8.56
N LEU A 49 5.11 -2.59 7.70
CA LEU A 49 5.81 -3.49 6.78
C LEU A 49 6.60 -4.59 7.51
N LYS A 50 7.18 -4.27 8.67
CA LYS A 50 7.88 -5.25 9.50
C LYS A 50 6.89 -6.31 10.04
N GLU A 51 5.76 -5.88 10.57
CA GLU A 51 4.71 -6.78 11.06
C GLU A 51 4.15 -7.68 9.94
N ILE A 52 3.87 -7.11 8.77
CA ILE A 52 3.45 -7.85 7.57
C ILE A 52 4.46 -8.95 7.22
N LYS A 53 5.78 -8.64 7.28
CA LYS A 53 6.84 -9.62 7.01
C LYS A 53 6.88 -10.72 8.07
N GLU A 54 6.78 -10.36 9.35
CA GLU A 54 6.76 -11.33 10.45
C GLU A 54 5.55 -12.29 10.36
N LEU A 55 4.37 -11.78 9.96
CA LEU A 55 3.18 -12.61 9.76
C LEU A 55 3.34 -13.56 8.57
N LYS A 56 3.89 -13.06 7.44
CA LYS A 56 4.20 -13.89 6.27
C LYS A 56 5.21 -14.99 6.59
N GLU A 57 6.26 -14.68 7.35
CA GLU A 57 7.26 -15.67 7.80
C GLU A 57 6.63 -16.78 8.66
N LYS A 58 5.61 -16.43 9.46
CA LYS A 58 4.85 -17.38 10.28
C LYS A 58 3.74 -18.12 9.51
N ASN A 59 3.58 -17.88 8.20
CA ASN A 59 2.45 -18.38 7.39
C ASN A 59 1.07 -18.01 7.98
N ILE A 60 0.98 -16.86 8.67
CA ILE A 60 -0.29 -16.34 9.17
C ILE A 60 -0.92 -15.51 8.05
N PRO A 61 -2.15 -15.80 7.62
CA PRO A 61 -2.84 -15.02 6.60
C PRO A 61 -3.10 -13.60 7.13
N ILE A 62 -2.90 -12.61 6.26
CA ILE A 62 -3.26 -11.22 6.52
C ILE A 62 -4.60 -11.00 5.83
N GLU A 63 -5.63 -10.69 6.62
CA GLU A 63 -6.94 -10.32 6.10
C GLU A 63 -6.94 -8.83 5.79
N PHE A 64 -7.26 -8.51 4.53
CA PHE A 64 -7.53 -7.15 4.11
C PHE A 64 -9.00 -7.06 3.72
N PRO A 65 -9.70 -5.96 4.07
CA PRO A 65 -11.05 -5.72 3.55
C PRO A 65 -11.04 -5.75 2.02
N GLN A 66 -12.04 -6.39 1.42
CA GLN A 66 -12.25 -6.46 -0.03
C GLN A 66 -13.17 -5.37 -0.52
#